data_AF-A0A931MVD1-F1
#
_entry.id   AF-A0A931MVD1-F1
#
_cell.length_a   1.000
_cell.length_b   1.000
_cell.length_c   1.000
_cell.angle_alpha   90.00
_cell.angle_beta   90.00
_cell.angle_gamma   90.00
#
_symmetry.space_group_name_H-M   'P 1'
#
loop_
_entity.id
_entity.type
_entity.pdbx_description
1 polymer ?
#
loop_
_entity_poly.entity_id
_entity_poly.type
_entity_poly.pdbx_seq_one_letter_code
_entity_poly.pdbx_strand_id
1 'polypeptide(L)'
;MAKRSKQYDYDLGEVKRLIGETEKNYREISAETGCPYASVVYHGRKIRGRVNRKRNEEIQEVNPSMAFSLNDIQTEESPSMVSGGTTLSISRNNIKIDDAEREAAKLIKAAYALGLNKINITIEK
;
A
#
# COMPACT_ATOMS: atom_id res chain seq x y z
N MET A 1 17.67 1.73 38.51
CA MET A 1 18.16 3.07 38.11
C MET A 1 17.65 3.38 36.72
N ALA A 2 16.72 4.32 36.57
CA ALA A 2 16.25 4.75 35.25
C ALA A 2 17.38 5.51 34.54
N LYS A 3 17.86 4.98 33.42
CA LYS A 3 18.89 5.65 32.60
C LYS A 3 18.28 6.95 32.08
N ARG A 4 18.87 8.10 32.45
CA ARG A 4 18.49 9.43 31.93
C ARG A 4 18.40 9.35 30.41
N SER A 5 17.31 9.86 29.84
CA SER A 5 17.15 9.98 28.40
C SER A 5 18.30 10.82 27.85
N LYS A 6 19.00 10.31 26.83
CA LYS A 6 19.99 11.10 26.10
C LYS A 6 19.23 12.22 25.40
N GLN A 7 19.41 13.45 25.88
CA GLN A 7 18.91 14.64 25.21
C GLN A 7 19.92 14.98 24.13
N TYR A 8 19.47 14.98 22.88
CA TYR A 8 20.27 15.36 21.73
C TYR A 8 19.89 16.78 21.36
N ASP A 9 20.88 17.65 21.24
CA ASP A 9 20.70 19.00 20.72
C ASP A 9 20.95 18.96 19.22
N TYR A 10 19.88 19.04 18.44
CA TYR A 10 19.93 19.06 16.98
C TYR A 10 18.85 19.99 16.45
N ASP A 11 19.15 20.65 15.34
CA ASP A 11 18.19 21.55 14.70
C ASP A 11 17.12 20.74 13.94
N LEU A 12 15.94 20.66 14.56
CA LEU A 12 14.75 20.06 13.95
C LEU A 12 14.31 20.76 12.66
N GLY A 13 14.59 22.05 12.50
CA GLY A 13 14.30 22.81 11.29
C GLY A 13 15.11 22.30 10.11
N GLU A 14 16.42 22.22 10.29
CA GLU A 14 17.34 21.73 9.27
C GLU A 14 17.08 20.27 8.87
N VAL A 15 16.82 19.39 9.84
CA VAL A 15 16.45 17.99 9.57
C VAL A 15 15.21 17.90 8.67
N LYS A 16 14.17 18.68 8.95
CA LYS A 16 12.94 18.67 8.14
C LYS A 16 13.17 19.23 6.74
N ARG A 17 13.99 20.29 6.62
CA ARG A 17 14.39 20.88 5.34
C ARG A 17 15.10 19.85 4.47
N LEU A 18 16.14 19.20 5.01
CA LEU A 18 16.90 18.17 4.29
C LEU A 18 16.00 16.99 3.86
N ILE A 19 15.10 16.54 4.73
CA ILE A 19 14.18 15.44 4.40
C ILE A 19 13.21 15.79 3.26
N GLY A 20 12.71 17.04 3.24
CA GLY A 20 11.67 17.49 2.31
C GLY A 20 12.21 17.99 0.97
N GLU A 21 13.35 18.68 0.97
CA GLU A 21 13.92 19.32 -0.21
C GLU A 21 14.98 18.46 -0.91
N THR A 22 15.62 17.53 -0.19
CA THR A 22 16.69 16.69 -0.74
C THR A 22 16.29 15.23 -0.81
N GLU A 23 16.92 14.50 -1.74
CA GLU A 23 16.78 13.03 -1.86
C GLU A 23 17.78 12.26 -1.00
N LYS A 24 18.50 12.96 -0.09
CA LYS A 24 19.49 12.35 0.80
C LYS A 24 18.89 11.19 1.59
N ASN A 25 19.73 10.20 1.87
CA ASN A 25 19.37 9.05 2.68
C ASN A 25 19.25 9.47 4.16
N TYR A 26 18.35 8.84 4.92
CA TYR A 26 18.18 9.12 6.36
C TYR A 26 19.47 8.92 7.16
N ARG A 27 20.37 8.05 6.70
CA ARG A 27 21.70 7.88 7.30
C ARG A 27 22.59 9.11 7.10
N GLU A 28 22.55 9.71 5.91
CA GLU A 28 23.35 10.90 5.57
C GLU A 28 22.83 12.12 6.33
N ILE A 29 21.51 12.28 6.39
CA ILE A 29 20.87 13.36 7.15
C ILE A 29 21.21 13.25 8.65
N SER A 30 21.23 12.04 9.19
CA SER A 30 21.62 11.80 10.59
C SER A 30 23.09 12.16 10.86
N ALA A 31 24.00 11.86 9.92
CA ALA A 31 25.40 12.23 10.05
C ALA A 31 25.64 13.74 9.93
N GLU A 32 24.91 14.42 9.04
CA GLU A 32 25.04 15.86 8.78
C GLU A 32 24.46 16.72 9.91
N THR A 33 23.32 16.31 10.47
CA THR A 33 22.60 17.10 11.48
C THR A 33 22.91 16.70 12.92
N GLY A 34 23.64 15.61 13.13
CA GLY A 34 23.83 15.00 14.46
C GLY A 34 22.53 14.45 15.08
N CYS A 35 21.41 14.51 14.37
CA CYS A 35 20.13 14.00 14.80
C CYS A 35 20.17 12.46 14.86
N PRO A 36 19.65 11.82 15.92
CA PRO A 36 19.55 10.36 15.97
C PRO A 36 18.77 9.81 14.78
N TYR A 37 19.28 8.75 14.17
CA TYR A 37 18.66 8.10 13.01
C TYR A 37 17.16 7.80 13.22
N ALA A 38 16.76 7.36 14.41
CA ALA A 38 15.35 7.09 14.74
C ALA A 38 14.47 8.35 14.62
N SER A 39 14.96 9.50 15.07
CA SER A 39 14.26 10.78 14.95
C SER A 39 14.16 11.22 13.49
N VAL A 40 15.23 11.08 12.71
CA VAL A 40 15.23 11.37 11.27
C VAL A 40 14.21 10.51 10.53
N VAL A 41 14.17 9.20 10.80
CA VAL A 41 13.19 8.26 10.19
C VAL A 41 11.76 8.65 10.56
N TYR A 42 11.52 9.00 11.82
CA TYR A 42 10.19 9.42 12.29
C TYR A 42 9.69 10.65 11.51
N HIS A 43 10.54 11.66 11.36
CA HIS A 43 10.21 12.86 10.58
C HIS A 43 10.13 12.56 9.07
N GLY A 44 11.02 11.70 8.56
CA GLY A 44 11.03 11.21 7.19
C GLY A 44 9.70 10.61 6.77
N ARG A 45 9.17 9.70 7.58
CA ARG A 45 7.86 9.06 7.35
C ARG A 45 6.71 10.07 7.37
N LYS A 46 6.79 11.11 8.20
CA LYS A 46 5.76 12.17 8.25
C LYS A 46 5.81 13.11 7.04
N ILE A 47 7.00 13.41 6.52
CA ILE A 47 7.18 14.35 5.41
C ILE A 47 7.00 13.62 4.07
N ARG A 48 7.87 12.65 3.76
CA ARG A 48 7.81 11.90 2.49
C ARG A 48 6.58 10.99 2.39
N GLY A 49 6.14 10.41 3.51
CA GLY A 49 4.95 9.55 3.53
C GLY A 49 3.63 10.30 3.34
N ARG A 50 3.54 11.58 3.74
CA ARG A 50 2.35 12.42 3.47
C ARG A 50 2.32 12.91 2.03
N VAL A 51 3.47 13.24 1.44
CA VAL A 51 3.56 13.63 0.02
C VAL A 51 3.07 12.50 -0.89
N ASN A 52 3.44 11.24 -0.61
CA ASN A 52 2.95 10.10 -1.39
C ASN A 52 1.45 9.85 -1.22
N ARG A 53 0.87 10.15 -0.05
CA ARG A 53 -0.59 10.03 0.16
C ARG A 53 -1.37 11.07 -0.65
N LYS A 54 -0.94 12.33 -0.63
CA LYS A 54 -1.54 13.40 -1.44
C LYS A 54 -1.39 13.15 -2.95
N ARG A 55 -0.21 12.70 -3.39
CA ARG A 55 0.00 12.31 -4.78
C ARG A 55 -0.92 11.17 -5.22
N ASN A 56 -1.18 10.21 -4.33
CA ASN A 56 -2.08 9.10 -4.63
C ASN A 56 -3.57 9.53 -4.64
N GLU A 57 -3.94 10.50 -3.80
CA GLU A 57 -5.27 11.15 -3.83
C GLU A 57 -5.46 11.99 -5.11
N GLU A 58 -4.44 12.76 -5.54
CA GLU A 58 -4.46 13.50 -6.82
C GLU A 58 -4.56 12.56 -8.03
N ILE A 59 -3.89 11.40 -8.02
CA ILE A 59 -4.01 10.40 -9.10
C ILE A 59 -5.44 9.80 -9.16
N GLN A 60 -6.17 9.76 -8.05
CA GLN A 60 -7.55 9.26 -8.02
C GLN A 60 -8.57 10.27 -8.57
N GLU A 61 -8.32 11.58 -8.49
CA GLU A 61 -9.25 12.59 -9.02
C GLU A 61 -9.23 12.69 -10.56
N VAL A 62 -8.19 12.17 -11.25
CA VAL A 62 -8.09 12.22 -12.72
C VAL A 62 -8.71 10.99 -13.42
N ASN A 63 -9.40 10.10 -12.69
CA ASN A 63 -10.15 8.98 -13.29
C ASN A 63 -11.65 9.05 -12.96
N PRO A 64 -12.44 9.87 -13.69
CA PRO A 64 -13.89 9.82 -13.59
C PRO A 64 -14.43 8.75 -14.54
N SER A 65 -14.28 7.46 -14.21
CA SER A 65 -15.12 6.41 -14.82
C SER A 65 -14.88 5.05 -14.18
N MET A 66 -15.77 4.65 -13.28
CA MET A 66 -16.74 3.59 -13.57
C MET A 66 -17.49 3.28 -12.28
N ALA A 67 -18.59 4.00 -12.08
CA ALA A 67 -19.72 3.46 -11.35
C ALA A 67 -20.22 2.26 -12.15
N PHE A 68 -19.97 1.04 -11.67
CA PHE A 68 -20.69 -0.13 -12.14
C PHE A 68 -21.87 -0.37 -11.20
N SER A 69 -23.06 -0.12 -11.75
CA SER A 69 -24.35 -0.48 -11.18
C SER A 69 -24.38 -1.96 -10.81
N LEU A 70 -24.66 -2.25 -9.54
CA LEU A 70 -25.30 -3.51 -9.14
C LEU A 70 -26.68 -3.55 -9.81
N ASN A 71 -26.95 -4.55 -10.65
CA ASN A 71 -28.28 -5.17 -10.76
C ASN A 71 -28.16 -6.50 -11.51
N ASP A 72 -28.77 -7.52 -10.89
CA ASP A 72 -29.13 -8.85 -11.39
C ASP A 72 -28.04 -9.77 -11.95
N ILE A 73 -27.76 -10.84 -11.20
CA ILE A 73 -27.96 -12.23 -11.65
C ILE A 73 -28.12 -13.12 -10.39
N GLN A 74 -29.28 -13.75 -10.28
CA GLN A 74 -29.60 -14.83 -9.34
C GLN A 74 -28.82 -16.09 -9.71
N THR A 75 -28.16 -16.74 -8.75
CA THR A 75 -28.03 -18.21 -8.75
C THR A 75 -27.91 -18.70 -7.30
N GLU A 76 -28.88 -19.54 -6.93
CA GLU A 76 -28.95 -20.37 -5.74
C GLU A 76 -27.67 -21.23 -5.59
N GLU A 77 -27.14 -21.38 -4.36
CA GLU A 77 -26.73 -22.69 -3.77
C GLU A 77 -26.04 -22.53 -2.39
N SER A 78 -26.80 -22.81 -1.33
CA SER A 78 -26.43 -23.26 0.03
C SER A 78 -25.50 -22.42 0.95
N PRO A 79 -25.93 -22.08 2.19
CA PRO A 79 -25.12 -21.32 3.14
C PRO A 79 -24.29 -22.26 4.02
N SER A 80 -23.04 -22.56 3.65
CA SER A 80 -22.11 -23.17 4.60
C SER A 80 -21.51 -22.06 5.48
N MET A 81 -22.15 -21.83 6.63
CA MET A 81 -21.58 -21.08 7.74
C MET A 81 -20.32 -21.77 8.27
N VAL A 82 -19.14 -21.34 7.83
CA VAL A 82 -17.89 -21.47 8.57
C VAL A 82 -16.91 -20.37 8.15
N SER A 83 -16.60 -19.50 9.11
CA SER A 83 -15.39 -18.66 9.15
C SER A 83 -15.29 -17.48 8.17
N GLY A 84 -15.88 -16.34 8.58
CA GLY A 84 -15.25 -15.01 8.65
C GLY A 84 -14.24 -14.54 7.58
N GLY A 85 -14.32 -15.00 6.35
CA GLY A 85 -13.50 -14.53 5.23
C GLY A 85 -14.41 -13.97 4.14
N THR A 86 -14.16 -12.74 3.70
CA THR A 86 -14.71 -12.26 2.44
C THR A 86 -14.13 -13.15 1.33
N THR A 87 -14.97 -13.90 0.62
CA THR A 87 -14.53 -14.69 -0.54
C THR A 87 -14.82 -13.87 -1.79
N LEU A 88 -13.81 -13.67 -2.63
CA LEU A 88 -13.95 -12.99 -3.93
C LEU A 88 -13.71 -14.00 -5.05
N SER A 89 -14.71 -14.18 -5.91
CA SER A 89 -14.59 -14.94 -7.16
C SER A 89 -14.46 -13.98 -8.33
N ILE A 90 -13.37 -14.11 -9.11
CA ILE A 90 -13.18 -13.37 -10.36
C ILE A 90 -12.97 -14.41 -11.46
N SER A 91 -13.88 -14.46 -12.43
CA SER A 91 -13.74 -15.26 -13.64
C SER A 91 -13.44 -14.36 -14.84
N ARG A 92 -12.45 -14.75 -15.65
CA ARG A 92 -12.18 -14.14 -16.95
C ARG A 92 -11.99 -15.22 -17.99
N ASN A 93 -12.72 -15.07 -19.09
CA ASN A 93 -12.68 -15.98 -20.23
C ASN A 93 -11.78 -15.39 -21.33
N ASN A 94 -11.31 -16.23 -22.25
CA ASN A 94 -10.57 -15.83 -23.46
C ASN A 94 -9.25 -15.08 -23.20
N ILE A 95 -8.45 -15.53 -22.22
CA ILE A 95 -7.09 -15.01 -22.01
C ILE A 95 -6.13 -15.74 -22.96
N LYS A 96 -5.34 -15.00 -23.72
CA LYS A 96 -4.24 -15.59 -24.51
C LYS A 96 -3.24 -16.25 -23.57
N ILE A 97 -2.74 -17.42 -23.91
CA ILE A 97 -1.80 -18.19 -23.05
C ILE A 97 -0.60 -17.32 -22.64
N ASP A 98 -0.08 -16.51 -23.56
CA ASP A 98 1.07 -15.62 -23.32
C ASP A 98 0.79 -14.53 -22.27
N ASP A 99 -0.49 -14.14 -22.10
CA ASP A 99 -0.94 -13.12 -21.15
C ASP A 99 -1.50 -13.73 -19.86
N ALA A 100 -1.70 -15.05 -19.80
CA ALA A 100 -2.36 -15.73 -18.69
C ALA A 100 -1.60 -15.55 -17.36
N GLU A 101 -0.27 -15.69 -17.40
CA GLU A 101 0.57 -15.49 -16.21
C GLU A 101 0.50 -14.04 -15.70
N ARG A 102 0.54 -13.08 -16.63
CA ARG A 102 0.48 -11.65 -16.31
C ARG A 102 -0.87 -11.28 -15.70
N GLU A 103 -1.96 -11.82 -16.23
CA GLU A 103 -3.30 -11.59 -15.71
C GLU A 103 -3.50 -12.27 -14.34
N ALA A 104 -3.03 -13.51 -14.17
CA ALA A 104 -3.06 -14.18 -12.87
C ALA A 104 -2.29 -13.36 -11.80
N ALA A 105 -1.11 -12.84 -12.14
CA ALA A 105 -0.34 -12.00 -11.23
C ALA A 105 -1.07 -10.71 -10.83
N LYS A 106 -1.82 -10.08 -11.75
CA LYS A 106 -2.66 -8.92 -11.44
C LYS A 106 -3.80 -9.28 -10.51
N LEU A 107 -4.49 -10.39 -10.76
CA LEU A 107 -5.61 -10.85 -9.94
C LEU A 107 -5.17 -11.18 -8.52
N ILE A 108 -4.02 -11.84 -8.35
CA ILE A 108 -3.44 -12.13 -7.04
C ILE A 108 -3.11 -10.83 -6.29
N LYS A 109 -2.50 -9.85 -6.96
CA LYS A 109 -2.20 -8.54 -6.35
C LYS A 109 -3.48 -7.80 -5.92
N ALA A 110 -4.51 -7.85 -6.76
CA ALA A 110 -5.81 -7.25 -6.43
C ALA A 110 -6.45 -7.94 -5.22
N ALA A 111 -6.43 -9.26 -5.16
CA ALA A 111 -6.94 -10.04 -4.03
C ALA A 111 -6.23 -9.67 -2.72
N TYR A 112 -4.91 -9.56 -2.71
CA TYR A 112 -4.17 -9.10 -1.53
C TYR A 112 -4.51 -7.66 -1.13
N ALA A 113 -4.66 -6.76 -2.09
CA ALA A 113 -5.07 -5.38 -1.83
C ALA A 113 -6.47 -5.29 -1.19
N LEU A 114 -7.33 -6.27 -1.48
CA LEU A 114 -8.67 -6.40 -0.91
C LEU A 114 -8.69 -7.14 0.44
N GLY A 115 -7.53 -7.52 0.99
CA GLY A 115 -7.43 -8.18 2.30
C GLY A 115 -7.75 -9.67 2.26
N LEU A 116 -7.72 -10.29 1.09
CA LEU A 116 -7.99 -11.72 0.93
C LEU A 116 -6.74 -12.53 1.29
N ASN A 117 -6.88 -13.37 2.32
CA ASN A 117 -5.79 -14.20 2.81
C ASN A 117 -5.70 -15.58 2.13
N LYS A 118 -6.77 -16.00 1.43
CA LYS A 118 -6.84 -17.25 0.67
C LYS A 118 -7.39 -16.96 -0.72
N ILE A 119 -6.69 -17.42 -1.75
CA ILE A 119 -7.05 -17.22 -3.15
C ILE A 119 -7.16 -18.60 -3.79
N ASN A 120 -8.34 -18.94 -4.31
CA ASN A 120 -8.57 -20.15 -5.09
C ASN A 120 -8.59 -19.75 -6.57
N ILE A 121 -7.68 -20.30 -7.38
CA ILE A 121 -7.59 -20.04 -8.81
C ILE A 121 -8.01 -21.30 -9.57
N THR A 122 -9.03 -21.18 -10.40
CA THR A 122 -9.45 -22.24 -11.32
C THR A 122 -9.11 -21.81 -12.74
N ILE A 123 -8.39 -22.66 -13.48
CA ILE A 123 -8.05 -22.44 -14.88
C ILE A 123 -8.83 -23.47 -15.70
N GLU A 124 -9.78 -23.01 -16.50
CA GLU A 124 -10.52 -23.82 -17.45
C GLU A 124 -9.88 -23.69 -18.84
N LYS A 125 -9.83 -24.80 -19.57
CA LYS A 125 -9.21 -24.91 -20.90
C LYS A 125 -10.26 -24.81 -22.01
#